data_AF-A0AAV3U228-F1
#
_entry.id   AF-A0AAV3U228-F1
#
_cell.length_a   1.000
_cell.length_b   1.000
_cell.length_c   1.000
_cell.angle_alpha   90.00
_cell.angle_beta   90.00
_cell.angle_gamma   90.00
#
_symmetry.space_group_name_H-M   'P 1'
#
loop_
_entity.id
_entity.type
_entity.pdbx_description
1 polymer ?
#
loop_
_entity_poly.entity_id
_entity_poly.type
_entity_poly.pdbx_seq_one_letter_code
_entity_poly.pdbx_strand_id
1 'polypeptide(L)'
;MKPVSACKPTLLAAALSFAMPSLAEDVRSMGMGGTGVASANGDTAAIMNPALMTGGPLQAGWSFVGPSLVVEASDRHDIADTVDDMTDAYDELDLAIQMQDVSSSEAYKDAFLQELAELDNKPVTLKVNTELALTMPLGEMNLALGGRSTLDVTVIADYVSDDETLIENAIISGNADLLEDSASSVTGVGVVVSEAYVALAHGATWQDQQLSFSVAPKYQELQTIYYKSTAGSYDQDDLDADDYVASESGFNLDLGMAYYITPKVNAGLTLRNVLGGDYDTIAPGTISPRYAADEPLRYELNPKATVGVAYNGSMLTLAADLDLTEDSGFAGYDRAQFARLGAELNFWNWAAVRVGYRHDMNDVQENVVTAGLAFSPFNTFHFGLSSSYSENNTAGVGAEFKLTL
;
A
#
# COMPACT_ATOMS: atom_id res chain seq x y z
N MET A 1 -56.68 26.53 0.24
CA MET A 1 -55.64 26.50 -0.81
C MET A 1 -54.34 26.08 -0.13
N LYS A 2 -53.83 24.88 -0.44
CA LYS A 2 -52.51 24.40 0.01
C LYS A 2 -51.46 24.89 -0.98
N PRO A 3 -50.29 25.39 -0.56
CA PRO A 3 -49.12 25.43 -1.43
C PRO A 3 -48.38 24.08 -1.38
N VAL A 4 -47.90 23.72 -2.56
CA VAL A 4 -47.16 22.51 -2.94
C VAL A 4 -45.66 22.75 -2.73
N SER A 5 -44.93 21.67 -2.43
CA SER A 5 -43.49 21.56 -2.16
C SER A 5 -42.52 22.06 -3.24
N ALA A 6 -41.31 22.41 -2.81
CA ALA A 6 -40.03 22.12 -3.49
C ALA A 6 -38.95 22.06 -2.38
N CYS A 7 -38.60 20.89 -1.86
CA CYS A 7 -37.52 19.99 -2.29
C CYS A 7 -36.12 20.63 -2.20
N LYS A 8 -35.31 20.10 -1.27
CA LYS A 8 -33.94 20.47 -0.89
C LYS A 8 -32.96 20.41 -2.07
N PRO A 9 -31.88 21.22 -2.10
CA PRO A 9 -30.66 20.79 -2.76
C PRO A 9 -29.94 19.82 -1.81
N THR A 10 -29.79 18.60 -2.29
CA THR A 10 -28.89 17.58 -1.78
C THR A 10 -27.47 18.13 -1.91
N LEU A 11 -26.78 18.34 -0.79
CA LEU A 11 -25.33 18.51 -0.76
C LEU A 11 -24.77 17.15 -1.24
N LEU A 12 -24.32 17.09 -2.48
CA LEU A 12 -23.60 15.95 -3.01
C LEU A 12 -22.20 16.07 -2.42
N ALA A 13 -21.93 15.37 -1.31
CA ALA A 13 -20.55 15.12 -0.92
C ALA A 13 -19.90 14.42 -2.11
N ALA A 14 -18.91 15.05 -2.73
CA ALA A 14 -18.06 14.39 -3.70
C ALA A 14 -17.40 13.22 -2.95
N ALA A 15 -17.90 12.01 -3.18
CA ALA A 15 -17.21 10.82 -2.76
C ALA A 15 -15.98 10.73 -3.65
N LEU A 16 -14.83 11.15 -3.13
CA LEU A 16 -13.54 10.77 -3.71
C LEU A 16 -13.58 9.26 -3.94
N SER A 17 -13.10 8.80 -5.10
CA SER A 17 -13.00 7.39 -5.45
C SER A 17 -11.56 7.14 -5.86
N PHE A 18 -10.76 6.62 -4.93
CA PHE A 18 -9.40 6.17 -5.14
C PHE A 18 -9.18 4.74 -4.63
N ALA A 19 -8.04 4.23 -5.01
CA ALA A 19 -7.56 2.88 -4.87
C ALA A 19 -6.45 2.82 -3.82
N MET A 20 -6.60 2.06 -2.73
CA MET A 20 -5.48 1.86 -1.79
C MET A 20 -4.59 0.74 -2.31
N PRO A 21 -3.26 0.97 -2.53
CA PRO A 21 -2.47 -0.06 -3.18
C PRO A 21 -2.24 -1.30 -2.28
N SER A 22 -1.41 -2.28 -2.63
CA SER A 22 -0.94 -3.26 -1.63
C SER A 22 0.47 -3.74 -1.91
N LEU A 23 1.27 -3.85 -0.85
CA LEU A 23 2.71 -4.04 -0.95
C LEU A 23 3.11 -5.50 -0.71
N ALA A 24 4.20 -5.94 -1.33
CA ALA A 24 4.82 -7.20 -0.96
C ALA A 24 5.33 -7.15 0.49
N GLU A 25 5.08 -8.22 1.25
CA GLU A 25 5.39 -8.25 2.69
C GLU A 25 6.88 -8.45 2.97
N ASP A 26 7.62 -9.11 2.08
CA ASP A 26 9.07 -9.23 2.17
C ASP A 26 9.76 -9.14 0.78
N VAL A 27 11.08 -9.06 0.79
CA VAL A 27 11.85 -8.87 -0.44
C VAL A 27 11.87 -10.13 -1.31
N ARG A 28 11.86 -11.32 -0.70
CA ARG A 28 11.77 -12.58 -1.46
C ARG A 28 10.44 -12.69 -2.21
N SER A 29 9.32 -12.44 -1.53
CA SER A 29 7.98 -12.42 -2.12
C SER A 29 7.86 -11.32 -3.17
N MET A 30 8.41 -10.12 -2.93
CA MET A 30 8.46 -9.07 -3.95
C MET A 30 9.07 -9.58 -5.25
N GLY A 31 10.24 -10.23 -5.20
CA GLY A 31 10.89 -10.81 -6.39
C GLY A 31 10.09 -11.96 -7.05
N MET A 32 9.07 -12.49 -6.39
CA MET A 32 8.17 -13.54 -6.86
C MET A 32 6.71 -13.06 -6.99
N GLY A 33 6.49 -11.78 -7.29
CA GLY A 33 5.16 -11.19 -7.55
C GLY A 33 4.26 -11.07 -6.31
N GLY A 34 4.84 -11.11 -5.12
CA GLY A 34 4.15 -11.15 -3.82
C GLY A 34 3.68 -12.54 -3.38
N THR A 35 4.12 -13.61 -4.05
CA THR A 35 3.78 -14.98 -3.63
C THR A 35 4.56 -15.42 -2.39
N GLY A 36 3.97 -16.28 -1.57
CA GLY A 36 4.60 -16.81 -0.36
C GLY A 36 3.70 -17.70 0.50
N VAL A 37 2.38 -17.74 0.26
CA VAL A 37 1.42 -18.47 1.11
C VAL A 37 1.68 -19.97 1.14
N ALA A 38 2.23 -20.53 0.04
CA ALA A 38 2.65 -21.94 -0.04
C ALA A 38 4.15 -22.14 -0.36
N SER A 39 4.86 -21.08 -0.77
CA SER A 39 6.25 -21.13 -1.24
C SER A 39 7.27 -20.52 -0.28
N ALA A 40 6.81 -19.86 0.80
CA ALA A 40 7.71 -19.39 1.84
C ALA A 40 8.45 -20.57 2.49
N ASN A 41 9.72 -20.35 2.83
CA ASN A 41 10.59 -21.33 3.46
C ASN A 41 10.99 -20.84 4.86
N GLY A 42 11.55 -21.71 5.69
CA GLY A 42 11.74 -21.50 7.14
C GLY A 42 12.10 -20.07 7.60
N ASP A 43 12.97 -19.37 6.88
CA ASP A 43 13.37 -17.99 7.22
C ASP A 43 12.26 -16.96 6.98
N THR A 44 11.50 -17.09 5.89
CA THR A 44 10.41 -16.15 5.48
C THR A 44 9.01 -16.67 5.81
N ALA A 45 8.90 -17.92 6.25
CA ALA A 45 7.64 -18.56 6.58
C ALA A 45 6.91 -17.81 7.71
N ALA A 46 7.63 -17.36 8.73
CA ALA A 46 7.08 -16.58 9.83
C ALA A 46 6.37 -15.29 9.38
N ILE A 47 6.78 -14.75 8.23
CA ILE A 47 6.23 -13.54 7.63
C ILE A 47 4.95 -13.91 6.91
N MET A 48 5.06 -14.71 5.84
CA MET A 48 3.98 -14.97 4.88
C MET A 48 2.94 -15.97 5.40
N ASN A 49 3.37 -17.10 5.96
CA ASN A 49 2.50 -18.15 6.48
C ASN A 49 3.27 -18.98 7.53
N PRO A 50 3.13 -18.67 8.84
CA PRO A 50 3.92 -19.33 9.87
C PRO A 50 3.74 -20.85 9.92
N ALA A 51 2.65 -21.40 9.38
CA ALA A 51 2.45 -22.84 9.27
C ALA A 51 3.53 -23.54 8.42
N LEU A 52 4.21 -22.82 7.52
CA LEU A 52 5.32 -23.34 6.70
C LEU A 52 6.63 -23.51 7.49
N MET A 53 6.75 -22.97 8.70
CA MET A 53 7.92 -23.16 9.56
C MET A 53 8.17 -24.65 9.88
N THR A 54 7.13 -25.49 9.81
CA THR A 54 7.21 -26.92 10.09
C THR A 54 7.80 -27.77 8.95
N GLY A 55 7.92 -27.22 7.74
CA GLY A 55 8.34 -27.96 6.54
C GLY A 55 9.82 -27.81 6.18
N GLY A 56 10.55 -26.93 6.86
CA GLY A 56 11.93 -26.56 6.54
C GLY A 56 12.97 -27.08 7.55
N PRO A 57 14.27 -26.89 7.25
CA PRO A 57 15.40 -27.35 8.08
C PRO A 57 15.62 -26.53 9.36
N LEU A 58 14.56 -26.04 10.03
CA LEU A 58 14.65 -25.47 11.39
C LEU A 58 14.95 -26.55 12.46
N GLN A 59 15.26 -27.79 12.04
CA GLN A 59 15.44 -28.96 12.91
C GLN A 59 16.62 -28.86 13.90
N ALA A 60 17.48 -27.83 13.84
CA ALA A 60 18.63 -27.73 14.75
C ALA A 60 18.99 -26.32 15.27
N GLY A 61 18.36 -25.25 14.80
CA GLY A 61 18.79 -23.89 15.17
C GLY A 61 17.77 -22.80 14.84
N TRP A 62 18.22 -21.56 14.72
CA TRP A 62 17.35 -20.38 14.63
C TRP A 62 17.59 -19.61 13.33
N SER A 63 16.57 -18.91 12.86
CA SER A 63 16.69 -17.97 11.75
C SER A 63 16.25 -16.58 12.15
N PHE A 64 16.92 -15.58 11.61
CA PHE A 64 16.59 -14.18 11.77
C PHE A 64 16.46 -13.56 10.39
N VAL A 65 15.36 -12.84 10.17
CA VAL A 65 15.15 -11.98 9.00
C VAL A 65 15.07 -10.57 9.53
N GLY A 66 15.81 -9.65 8.92
CA GLY A 66 15.82 -8.25 9.34
C GLY A 66 17.21 -7.62 9.26
N PRO A 67 17.33 -6.31 8.96
CA PRO A 67 16.24 -5.46 8.47
C PRO A 67 15.80 -5.92 7.07
N SER A 68 14.48 -5.94 6.87
CA SER A 68 13.83 -6.05 5.56
C SER A 68 13.12 -4.74 5.29
N LEU A 69 13.28 -4.19 4.09
CA LEU A 69 12.64 -2.97 3.64
C LEU A 69 12.13 -3.19 2.21
N VAL A 70 10.89 -2.83 1.97
CA VAL A 70 10.28 -2.75 0.63
C VAL A 70 9.66 -1.36 0.50
N VAL A 71 9.93 -0.69 -0.61
CA VAL A 71 9.35 0.61 -0.96
C VAL A 71 8.74 0.48 -2.35
N GLU A 72 7.54 0.99 -2.54
CA GLU A 72 6.86 1.04 -3.84
C GLU A 72 6.15 2.38 -3.97
N ALA A 73 6.32 3.04 -5.10
CA ALA A 73 5.61 4.27 -5.45
C ALA A 73 4.83 4.04 -6.74
N SER A 74 3.67 4.64 -6.86
CA SER A 74 2.84 4.57 -8.06
C SER A 74 2.34 5.95 -8.44
N ASP A 75 2.68 6.34 -9.67
CA ASP A 75 2.13 7.50 -10.36
C ASP A 75 1.48 7.06 -11.67
N ARG A 76 0.39 6.29 -11.58
CA ARG A 76 -0.21 5.63 -12.76
C ARG A 76 -0.88 6.56 -13.75
N HIS A 77 -0.99 7.83 -13.39
CA HIS A 77 -1.68 8.87 -14.14
C HIS A 77 -0.76 10.01 -14.55
N ASP A 78 0.57 9.83 -14.43
CA ASP A 78 1.59 10.81 -14.81
C ASP A 78 1.40 12.17 -14.13
N ILE A 79 1.02 12.14 -12.86
CA ILE A 79 0.72 13.31 -12.04
C ILE A 79 1.94 14.16 -11.80
N ALA A 80 3.13 13.57 -11.67
CA ALA A 80 4.35 14.36 -11.53
C ALA A 80 4.56 15.28 -12.76
N ASP A 81 4.42 14.74 -13.96
CA ASP A 81 4.54 15.49 -15.21
C ASP A 81 3.38 16.51 -15.35
N THR A 82 2.16 16.10 -15.00
CA THR A 82 0.96 16.97 -15.04
C THR A 82 1.08 18.15 -14.07
N VAL A 83 1.67 17.95 -12.88
CA VAL A 83 1.91 19.03 -11.91
C VAL A 83 2.95 20.03 -12.42
N ASP A 84 4.00 19.55 -13.10
CA ASP A 84 5.00 20.41 -13.72
C ASP A 84 4.36 21.27 -14.84
N ASP A 85 3.59 20.65 -15.74
CA ASP A 85 2.88 21.35 -16.82
C ASP A 85 1.82 22.34 -16.29
N MET A 86 1.10 21.96 -15.23
CA MET A 86 0.14 22.84 -14.53
C MET A 86 0.85 24.06 -13.91
N THR A 87 2.01 23.86 -13.30
CA THR A 87 2.78 24.94 -12.65
C THR A 87 3.31 25.92 -13.70
N ASP A 88 3.83 25.43 -14.82
CA ASP A 88 4.27 26.26 -15.94
C ASP A 88 3.10 27.07 -16.52
N ALA A 89 1.93 26.46 -16.68
CA ALA A 89 0.72 27.15 -17.15
C ALA A 89 0.23 28.22 -16.18
N TYR A 90 0.32 27.96 -14.87
CA TYR A 90 -0.03 28.93 -13.81
C TYR A 90 0.89 30.15 -13.83
N ASP A 91 2.20 29.96 -13.91
CA ASP A 91 3.19 31.05 -13.91
C ASP A 91 3.02 31.97 -15.12
N GLU A 92 2.75 31.41 -16.30
CA GLU A 92 2.47 32.16 -17.52
C GLU A 92 1.12 32.90 -17.44
N LEU A 93 0.10 32.29 -16.83
CA LEU A 93 -1.20 32.91 -16.58
C LEU A 93 -1.08 34.10 -15.62
N ASP A 94 -0.40 33.93 -14.48
CA ASP A 94 -0.15 34.98 -13.48
C ASP A 94 0.56 36.18 -14.13
N LEU A 95 1.65 35.92 -14.87
CA LEU A 95 2.39 36.95 -15.57
C LEU A 95 1.53 37.70 -16.59
N ALA A 96 0.72 36.99 -17.39
CA ALA A 96 -0.15 37.59 -18.39
C ALA A 96 -1.24 38.48 -17.74
N ILE A 97 -1.81 38.04 -16.60
CA ILE A 97 -2.77 38.81 -15.81
C ILE A 97 -2.13 40.11 -15.30
N GLN A 98 -0.93 40.03 -14.71
CA GLN A 98 -0.20 41.19 -14.21
C GLN A 98 0.18 42.18 -15.32
N MET A 99 0.49 41.67 -16.52
CA MET A 99 0.75 42.47 -17.71
C MET A 99 -0.51 43.01 -18.39
N GLN A 100 -1.71 42.60 -17.94
CA GLN A 100 -3.00 42.91 -18.53
C GLN A 100 -3.11 42.50 -20.01
N ASP A 101 -2.41 41.42 -20.40
CA ASP A 101 -2.49 40.85 -21.75
C ASP A 101 -3.62 39.81 -21.81
N VAL A 102 -4.84 40.31 -22.00
CA VAL A 102 -6.07 39.49 -22.02
C VAL A 102 -5.99 38.33 -23.03
N SER A 103 -5.33 38.53 -24.18
CA SER A 103 -5.28 37.45 -25.20
C SER A 103 -4.40 36.29 -24.76
N SER A 104 -3.27 36.60 -24.13
CA SER A 104 -2.36 35.60 -23.57
C SER A 104 -2.96 34.95 -22.32
N SER A 105 -3.60 35.73 -21.44
CA SER A 105 -4.27 35.21 -20.24
C SER A 105 -5.36 34.18 -20.57
N GLU A 106 -6.19 34.40 -21.59
CA GLU A 106 -7.21 33.43 -21.98
C GLU A 106 -6.60 32.12 -22.49
N ALA A 107 -5.48 32.18 -23.23
CA ALA A 107 -4.80 30.98 -23.72
C ALA A 107 -4.17 30.17 -22.58
N TYR A 108 -3.51 30.84 -21.63
CA TYR A 108 -2.90 30.17 -20.48
C TYR A 108 -3.94 29.68 -19.46
N LYS A 109 -5.09 30.36 -19.34
CA LYS A 109 -6.24 29.86 -18.57
C LYS A 109 -6.70 28.51 -19.10
N ASP A 110 -6.94 28.38 -20.40
CA ASP A 110 -7.43 27.14 -20.99
C ASP A 110 -6.43 25.98 -20.77
N ALA A 111 -5.12 26.25 -20.88
CA ALA A 111 -4.08 25.28 -20.57
C ALA A 111 -4.10 24.89 -19.08
N PHE A 112 -4.09 25.86 -18.17
CA PHE A 112 -4.11 25.62 -16.73
C PHE A 112 -5.34 24.82 -16.28
N LEU A 113 -6.53 25.15 -16.80
CA LEU A 113 -7.77 24.42 -16.51
C LEU A 113 -7.75 23.00 -17.05
N GLN A 114 -7.12 22.78 -18.21
CA GLN A 114 -6.92 21.44 -18.74
C GLN A 114 -6.06 20.61 -17.78
N GLU A 115 -4.91 21.13 -17.36
CA GLU A 115 -4.01 20.40 -16.47
C GLU A 115 -4.65 20.13 -15.09
N LEU A 116 -5.40 21.10 -14.53
CA LEU A 116 -6.17 20.87 -13.30
C LEU A 116 -7.20 19.75 -13.45
N ALA A 117 -7.91 19.68 -14.58
CA ALA A 117 -8.82 18.59 -14.86
C ALA A 117 -8.09 17.25 -15.07
N GLU A 118 -6.84 17.29 -15.53
CA GLU A 118 -5.98 16.12 -15.64
C GLU A 118 -5.35 15.70 -14.30
N LEU A 119 -5.40 16.51 -13.25
CA LEU A 119 -5.02 16.12 -11.88
C LEU A 119 -6.19 15.57 -11.06
N ASP A 120 -7.41 15.94 -11.42
CA ASP A 120 -8.61 15.68 -10.63
C ASP A 120 -8.82 14.18 -10.36
N ASN A 121 -9.00 13.84 -9.08
CA ASN A 121 -9.30 12.48 -8.61
C ASN A 121 -8.30 11.39 -9.04
N LYS A 122 -7.06 11.77 -9.39
CA LYS A 122 -6.02 10.82 -9.78
C LYS A 122 -4.95 10.69 -8.69
N PRO A 123 -4.86 9.51 -8.02
CA PRO A 123 -3.98 9.34 -6.87
C PRO A 123 -2.52 9.06 -7.23
N VAL A 124 -1.61 9.66 -6.48
CA VAL A 124 -0.21 9.24 -6.35
C VAL A 124 -0.04 8.52 -5.03
N THR A 125 0.65 7.37 -5.04
CA THR A 125 0.75 6.52 -3.84
C THR A 125 2.20 6.17 -3.49
N LEU A 126 2.49 6.09 -2.19
CA LEU A 126 3.76 5.66 -1.64
C LEU A 126 3.52 4.60 -0.56
N LYS A 127 4.23 3.48 -0.68
CA LYS A 127 4.20 2.38 0.28
C LYS A 127 5.57 2.07 0.79
N VAL A 128 5.66 1.83 2.09
CA VAL A 128 6.87 1.36 2.75
C VAL A 128 6.50 0.22 3.67
N ASN A 129 7.18 -0.91 3.55
CA ASN A 129 7.04 -2.03 4.47
C ASN A 129 8.40 -2.37 5.06
N THR A 130 8.45 -2.49 6.38
CA THR A 130 9.64 -2.90 7.12
C THR A 130 9.34 -4.09 8.01
N GLU A 131 10.31 -4.98 8.16
CA GLU A 131 10.10 -6.19 8.95
C GLU A 131 11.38 -6.72 9.58
N LEU A 132 11.17 -7.35 10.74
CA LEU A 132 12.12 -8.24 11.39
C LEU A 132 11.40 -9.42 12.06
N ALA A 133 12.01 -10.60 12.00
CA ALA A 133 11.47 -11.80 12.62
C ALA A 133 12.60 -12.72 13.08
N LEU A 134 12.44 -13.33 14.26
CA LEU A 134 13.28 -14.38 14.80
C LEU A 134 12.46 -15.66 14.90
N THR A 135 12.89 -16.72 14.24
CA THR A 135 12.25 -18.03 14.25
C THR A 135 13.13 -19.06 14.92
N MET A 136 12.55 -19.92 15.75
CA MET A 136 13.27 -20.96 16.49
C MET A 136 12.38 -22.18 16.78
N PRO A 137 12.97 -23.38 16.89
CA PRO A 137 12.24 -24.57 17.34
C PRO A 137 11.87 -24.43 18.82
N LEU A 138 10.67 -24.88 19.17
CA LEU A 138 10.12 -24.92 20.52
C LEU A 138 9.48 -26.31 20.77
N GLY A 139 10.32 -27.31 21.04
CA GLY A 139 9.85 -28.69 21.21
C GLY A 139 9.32 -29.26 19.89
N GLU A 140 8.04 -29.64 19.87
CA GLU A 140 7.32 -30.13 18.68
C GLU A 140 6.66 -29.00 17.86
N MET A 141 6.92 -27.74 18.24
CA MET A 141 6.40 -26.55 17.59
C MET A 141 7.55 -25.69 17.06
N ASN A 142 7.21 -24.73 16.20
CA ASN A 142 8.11 -23.63 15.84
C ASN A 142 7.51 -22.32 16.38
N LEU A 143 8.37 -21.48 16.93
CA LEU A 143 8.04 -20.16 17.44
C LEU A 143 8.66 -19.11 16.53
N ALA A 144 7.90 -18.07 16.19
CA ALA A 144 8.43 -16.84 15.64
C ALA A 144 8.01 -15.63 16.48
N LEU A 145 8.95 -14.71 16.64
CA LEU A 145 8.76 -13.41 17.27
C LEU A 145 9.14 -12.36 16.22
N GLY A 146 8.26 -11.42 15.93
CA GLY A 146 8.55 -10.43 14.90
C GLY A 146 7.82 -9.13 15.09
N GLY A 147 8.26 -8.16 14.31
CA GLY A 147 7.63 -6.86 14.20
C GLY A 147 7.60 -6.42 12.75
N ARG A 148 6.49 -5.79 12.35
CA ARG A 148 6.25 -5.29 11.00
C ARG A 148 5.69 -3.88 11.09
N SER A 149 6.09 -3.01 10.18
CA SER A 149 5.50 -1.69 10.04
C SER A 149 5.26 -1.39 8.57
N THR A 150 4.01 -1.03 8.24
CA THR A 150 3.57 -0.70 6.89
C THR A 150 3.05 0.74 6.88
N LEU A 151 3.64 1.60 6.06
CA LEU A 151 3.16 2.92 5.70
C LEU A 151 2.50 2.85 4.32
N ASP A 152 1.32 3.43 4.21
CA ASP A 152 0.57 3.60 2.96
C ASP A 152 0.07 5.04 2.90
N VAL A 153 0.54 5.80 1.93
CA VAL A 153 0.16 7.20 1.73
C VAL A 153 -0.37 7.36 0.31
N THR A 154 -1.46 8.08 0.19
CA THR A 154 -2.08 8.48 -1.06
C THR A 154 -2.28 9.99 -1.07
N VAL A 155 -1.86 10.65 -2.14
CA VAL A 155 -2.03 12.09 -2.36
C VAL A 155 -2.90 12.28 -3.60
N ILE A 156 -3.88 13.19 -3.51
CA ILE A 156 -4.89 13.40 -4.53
C ILE A 156 -5.18 14.89 -4.65
N ALA A 157 -5.28 15.37 -5.89
CA ALA A 157 -5.81 16.69 -6.18
C ALA A 157 -7.32 16.61 -6.47
N ASP A 158 -8.05 17.60 -5.97
CA ASP A 158 -9.48 17.81 -6.20
C ASP A 158 -9.62 19.17 -6.89
N TYR A 159 -10.11 19.15 -8.13
CA TYR A 159 -10.36 20.35 -8.92
C TYR A 159 -11.83 20.78 -8.78
N VAL A 160 -12.02 22.04 -8.35
CA VAL A 160 -13.35 22.64 -8.22
C VAL A 160 -13.62 23.52 -9.44
N SER A 161 -14.59 23.13 -10.27
CA SER A 161 -14.92 23.85 -11.52
C SER A 161 -15.30 25.32 -11.35
N ASP A 162 -15.82 25.69 -10.17
CA ASP A 162 -16.17 27.08 -9.87
C ASP A 162 -14.93 28.01 -9.84
N ASP A 163 -13.71 27.46 -9.71
CA ASP A 163 -12.46 28.21 -9.78
C ASP A 163 -12.23 28.83 -11.18
N GLU A 164 -12.86 28.32 -12.24
CA GLU A 164 -12.81 28.95 -13.58
C GLU A 164 -13.33 30.40 -13.53
N THR A 165 -14.43 30.64 -12.81
CA THR A 165 -14.99 32.00 -12.66
C THR A 165 -14.04 32.91 -11.88
N LEU A 166 -13.31 32.35 -10.92
CA LEU A 166 -12.33 33.07 -10.13
C LEU A 166 -11.13 33.49 -10.99
N ILE A 167 -10.64 32.60 -11.88
CA ILE A 167 -9.61 32.91 -12.86
C ILE A 167 -10.09 33.98 -13.86
N GLU A 168 -11.31 33.87 -14.39
CA GLU A 168 -11.88 34.88 -15.29
C GLU A 168 -11.93 36.28 -14.64
N ASN A 169 -12.31 36.34 -13.37
CA ASN A 169 -12.33 37.60 -12.62
C ASN A 169 -10.92 38.17 -12.39
N ALA A 170 -9.91 37.32 -12.17
CA ALA A 170 -8.51 37.71 -12.08
C ALA A 170 -8.04 38.37 -13.39
N ILE A 171 -8.35 37.76 -14.54
CA ILE A 171 -8.04 38.29 -15.88
C ILE A 171 -8.71 39.64 -16.11
N ILE A 172 -10.02 39.75 -15.87
CA ILE A 172 -10.79 40.98 -16.11
C ILE A 172 -10.30 42.13 -15.22
N SER A 173 -9.95 41.83 -13.97
CA SER A 173 -9.50 42.83 -13.00
C SER A 173 -8.01 43.15 -13.09
N GLY A 174 -7.22 42.30 -13.76
CA GLY A 174 -5.76 42.38 -13.75
C GLY A 174 -5.18 42.14 -12.35
N ASN A 175 -5.88 41.37 -11.51
CA ASN A 175 -5.50 41.09 -10.13
C ASN A 175 -5.33 39.58 -9.91
N ALA A 176 -4.10 39.11 -10.00
CA ALA A 176 -3.77 37.69 -9.83
C ALA A 176 -3.94 37.20 -8.38
N ASP A 177 -3.95 38.10 -7.38
CA ASP A 177 -4.20 37.75 -5.97
C ASP A 177 -5.55 37.04 -5.77
N LEU A 178 -6.50 37.19 -6.70
CA LEU A 178 -7.77 36.46 -6.65
C LEU A 178 -7.59 34.94 -6.77
N LEU A 179 -6.47 34.45 -7.34
CA LEU A 179 -6.16 33.03 -7.48
C LEU A 179 -5.94 32.33 -6.14
N GLU A 180 -5.56 33.06 -5.09
CA GLU A 180 -5.36 32.52 -3.73
C GLU A 180 -6.67 32.02 -3.10
N ASP A 181 -7.82 32.52 -3.54
CA ASP A 181 -9.15 32.14 -3.03
C ASP A 181 -9.68 30.81 -3.62
N SER A 182 -8.87 30.10 -4.42
CA SER A 182 -9.22 28.82 -5.03
C SER A 182 -9.79 27.81 -4.03
N ALA A 183 -10.81 27.07 -4.47
CA ALA A 183 -11.42 25.96 -3.75
C ALA A 183 -10.79 24.61 -4.07
N SER A 184 -10.07 24.51 -5.19
CA SER A 184 -9.28 23.34 -5.54
C SER A 184 -8.25 23.02 -4.44
N SER A 185 -8.07 21.73 -4.18
CA SER A 185 -7.33 21.28 -3.00
C SER A 185 -6.46 20.05 -3.28
N VAL A 186 -5.41 19.90 -2.49
CA VAL A 186 -4.62 18.67 -2.40
C VAL A 186 -4.92 18.02 -1.07
N THR A 187 -5.33 16.75 -1.11
CA THR A 187 -5.60 15.92 0.06
C THR A 187 -4.57 14.80 0.13
N GLY A 188 -3.85 14.73 1.25
CA GLY A 188 -2.99 13.61 1.61
C GLY A 188 -3.66 12.74 2.67
N VAL A 189 -3.82 11.46 2.39
CA VAL A 189 -4.34 10.47 3.33
C VAL A 189 -3.34 9.35 3.50
N GLY A 190 -3.28 8.77 4.69
CA GLY A 190 -2.41 7.62 4.89
C GLY A 190 -2.71 6.81 6.12
N VAL A 191 -2.02 5.70 6.23
CA VAL A 191 -2.06 4.82 7.39
C VAL A 191 -0.68 4.26 7.68
N VAL A 192 -0.33 4.20 8.96
CA VAL A 192 0.80 3.42 9.48
C VAL A 192 0.24 2.29 10.31
N VAL A 193 0.52 1.05 9.94
CA VAL A 193 0.18 -0.14 10.72
C VAL A 193 1.46 -0.72 11.29
N SER A 194 1.66 -0.61 12.60
CA SER A 194 2.80 -1.19 13.31
C SER A 194 2.35 -2.37 14.15
N GLU A 195 3.00 -3.51 13.97
CA GLU A 195 2.60 -4.79 14.56
C GLU A 195 3.76 -5.43 15.31
N ALA A 196 3.47 -6.03 16.45
CA ALA A 196 4.35 -6.97 17.15
C ALA A 196 3.61 -8.29 17.34
N TYR A 197 4.21 -9.41 16.93
CA TYR A 197 3.51 -10.69 16.91
C TYR A 197 4.33 -11.84 17.51
N VAL A 198 3.60 -12.83 17.99
CA VAL A 198 4.13 -14.11 18.47
C VAL A 198 3.42 -15.21 17.70
N ALA A 199 4.10 -15.86 16.76
CA ALA A 199 3.54 -16.92 15.95
C ALA A 199 3.99 -18.30 16.46
N LEU A 200 3.05 -19.20 16.60
CA LEU A 200 3.29 -20.61 16.94
C LEU A 200 2.79 -21.48 15.81
N ALA A 201 3.62 -22.41 15.33
CA ALA A 201 3.26 -23.36 14.30
C ALA A 201 3.48 -24.80 14.77
N HIS A 202 2.55 -25.68 14.42
CA HIS A 202 2.61 -27.10 14.76
C HIS A 202 2.23 -27.95 13.55
N GLY A 203 2.96 -29.05 13.36
CA GLY A 203 2.73 -30.03 12.30
C GLY A 203 2.06 -31.28 12.85
N ALA A 204 1.00 -31.73 12.18
CA ALA A 204 0.32 -32.99 12.41
C ALA A 204 0.38 -33.86 11.14
N THR A 205 0.02 -35.14 11.27
CA THR A 205 -0.12 -36.05 10.12
C THR A 205 -1.59 -36.27 9.79
N TRP A 206 -1.97 -36.11 8.54
CA TRP A 206 -3.30 -36.41 8.02
C TRP A 206 -3.18 -37.14 6.67
N GLN A 207 -3.76 -38.34 6.58
CA GLN A 207 -3.69 -39.20 5.38
C GLN A 207 -2.26 -39.42 4.88
N ASP A 208 -1.33 -39.75 5.77
CA ASP A 208 0.11 -39.94 5.50
C ASP A 208 0.85 -38.70 4.96
N GLN A 209 0.18 -37.54 4.91
CA GLN A 209 0.77 -36.25 4.55
C GLN A 209 0.87 -35.35 5.77
N GLN A 210 1.84 -34.43 5.75
CA GLN A 210 1.97 -33.43 6.79
C GLN A 210 0.90 -32.34 6.58
N LEU A 211 0.21 -31.98 7.65
CA LEU A 211 -0.72 -30.86 7.73
C LEU A 211 -0.30 -30.00 8.91
N SER A 212 0.02 -28.74 8.64
CA SER A 212 0.51 -27.80 9.66
C SER A 212 -0.43 -26.63 9.82
N PHE A 213 -0.48 -26.12 11.04
CA PHE A 213 -1.32 -24.99 11.42
C PHE A 213 -0.48 -24.00 12.21
N SER A 214 -0.85 -22.72 12.14
CA SER A 214 -0.27 -21.68 12.96
C SER A 214 -1.30 -20.70 13.51
N VAL A 215 -0.97 -20.14 14.66
CA VAL A 215 -1.69 -19.05 15.31
C VAL A 215 -0.68 -17.97 15.66
N ALA A 216 -1.03 -16.71 15.36
CA ALA A 216 -0.18 -15.57 15.59
C ALA A 216 -0.99 -14.42 16.17
N PRO A 217 -1.21 -14.37 17.49
CA PRO A 217 -1.66 -13.15 18.15
C PRO A 217 -0.69 -12.01 17.88
N LYS A 218 -1.26 -10.83 17.65
CA LYS A 218 -0.50 -9.61 17.43
C LYS A 218 -1.09 -8.44 18.20
N TYR A 219 -0.20 -7.60 18.70
CA TYR A 219 -0.52 -6.26 19.15
C TYR A 219 -0.24 -5.31 17.99
N GLN A 220 -1.18 -4.42 17.69
CA GLN A 220 -1.09 -3.49 16.57
C GLN A 220 -1.36 -2.07 17.04
N GLU A 221 -0.59 -1.13 16.55
CA GLU A 221 -0.87 0.31 16.60
C GLU A 221 -1.14 0.78 15.17
N LEU A 222 -2.24 1.51 15.00
CA LEU A 222 -2.68 2.02 13.72
C LEU A 222 -2.78 3.54 13.82
N GLN A 223 -2.02 4.23 12.97
CA GLN A 223 -2.01 5.68 12.88
C GLN A 223 -2.60 6.08 11.53
N THR A 224 -3.70 6.83 11.53
CA THR A 224 -4.29 7.40 10.32
C THR A 224 -3.78 8.82 10.14
N ILE A 225 -3.46 9.18 8.89
CA ILE A 225 -2.92 10.49 8.49
C ILE A 225 -3.96 11.15 7.62
N TYR A 226 -4.27 12.42 7.88
CA TYR A 226 -5.13 13.23 7.02
C TYR A 226 -4.60 14.66 6.96
N TYR A 227 -4.37 15.14 5.75
CA TYR A 227 -3.94 16.49 5.43
C TYR A 227 -4.75 17.01 4.24
N LYS A 228 -5.19 18.27 4.28
CA LYS A 228 -5.89 18.91 3.17
C LYS A 228 -5.52 20.38 3.09
N SER A 229 -5.09 20.84 1.93
CA SER A 229 -4.73 22.25 1.68
C SER A 229 -5.26 22.73 0.33
N THR A 230 -5.60 24.01 0.26
CA THR A 230 -5.92 24.75 -0.98
C THR A 230 -4.75 25.64 -1.39
N ALA A 231 -4.76 26.17 -2.62
CA ALA A 231 -3.67 27.00 -3.15
C ALA A 231 -3.26 28.16 -2.23
N GLY A 232 -4.22 28.88 -1.64
CA GLY A 232 -3.96 30.01 -0.74
C GLY A 232 -3.73 29.67 0.74
N SER A 233 -3.73 28.39 1.12
CA SER A 233 -3.61 27.97 2.54
C SER A 233 -2.35 27.18 2.86
N TYR A 234 -1.43 27.07 1.90
CA TYR A 234 -0.19 26.33 2.11
C TYR A 234 0.83 27.19 2.87
N ASP A 235 1.01 26.89 4.15
CA ASP A 235 2.09 27.46 4.97
C ASP A 235 3.04 26.33 5.39
N GLN A 236 4.32 26.47 5.03
CA GLN A 236 5.36 25.46 5.31
C GLN A 236 5.85 25.50 6.76
N ASP A 237 5.59 26.59 7.49
CA ASP A 237 6.24 26.86 8.76
C ASP A 237 5.49 26.30 10.00
N ASP A 238 4.26 25.78 9.83
CA ASP A 238 3.36 25.31 10.91
C ASP A 238 2.99 23.81 10.83
N LEU A 239 3.78 22.96 10.16
CA LEU A 239 3.50 21.53 10.03
C LEU A 239 3.96 20.70 11.25
N ASP A 240 3.21 20.76 12.35
CA ASP A 240 3.35 19.78 13.44
C ASP A 240 2.67 18.46 13.06
N ALA A 241 3.44 17.37 12.94
CA ALA A 241 2.94 16.08 12.46
C ALA A 241 1.77 15.52 13.32
N ASP A 242 1.73 15.85 14.60
CA ASP A 242 0.71 15.37 15.54
C ASP A 242 -0.69 15.97 15.25
N ASP A 243 -0.76 17.13 14.59
CA ASP A 243 -2.03 17.79 14.25
C ASP A 243 -2.77 17.12 13.10
N TYR A 244 -2.12 16.17 12.40
CA TYR A 244 -2.61 15.48 11.22
C TYR A 244 -2.85 13.98 11.43
N VAL A 245 -2.61 13.48 12.65
CA VAL A 245 -2.54 12.05 12.95
C VAL A 245 -3.53 11.66 14.04
N ALA A 246 -4.29 10.58 13.83
CA ALA A 246 -5.02 9.89 14.88
C ALA A 246 -4.40 8.50 15.10
N SER A 247 -4.24 8.06 16.34
CA SER A 247 -3.64 6.77 16.69
C SER A 247 -4.56 5.96 17.59
N GLU A 248 -4.70 4.67 17.28
CA GLU A 248 -5.39 3.69 18.11
C GLU A 248 -4.60 2.38 18.14
N SER A 249 -4.64 1.67 19.27
CA SER A 249 -3.97 0.37 19.42
C SER A 249 -4.95 -0.72 19.82
N GLY A 250 -4.67 -1.94 19.37
CA GLY A 250 -5.54 -3.08 19.57
C GLY A 250 -4.82 -4.42 19.46
N PHE A 251 -5.57 -5.48 19.69
CA PHE A 251 -5.12 -6.85 19.48
C PHE A 251 -5.79 -7.44 18.26
N ASN A 252 -5.07 -8.28 17.53
CA ASN A 252 -5.57 -9.01 16.39
C ASN A 252 -4.93 -10.39 16.30
N LEU A 253 -5.32 -11.16 15.30
CA LEU A 253 -4.94 -12.56 15.16
C LEU A 253 -4.73 -12.91 13.69
N ASP A 254 -3.60 -13.56 13.41
CA ASP A 254 -3.34 -14.20 12.13
C ASP A 254 -3.38 -15.73 12.32
N LEU A 255 -3.94 -16.43 11.33
CA LEU A 255 -4.03 -17.90 11.26
C LEU A 255 -3.40 -18.40 9.96
N GLY A 256 -2.74 -19.54 10.03
CA GLY A 256 -2.09 -20.15 8.87
C GLY A 256 -2.33 -21.65 8.81
N MET A 257 -2.34 -22.18 7.59
CA MET A 257 -2.38 -23.61 7.30
C MET A 257 -1.44 -23.92 6.15
N ALA A 258 -0.75 -25.05 6.23
CA ALA A 258 0.08 -25.60 5.16
C ALA A 258 -0.14 -27.10 5.02
N TYR A 259 -0.45 -27.55 3.80
CA TYR A 259 -0.67 -28.95 3.48
C TYR A 259 0.37 -29.44 2.46
N TYR A 260 1.19 -30.41 2.87
CA TYR A 260 2.28 -30.94 2.06
C TYR A 260 1.77 -32.13 1.25
N ILE A 261 1.18 -31.86 0.08
CA ILE A 261 0.54 -32.85 -0.80
C ILE A 261 1.54 -33.91 -1.28
N THR A 262 2.75 -33.46 -1.61
CA THR A 262 3.89 -34.32 -1.94
C THR A 262 5.16 -33.69 -1.35
N PRO A 263 6.32 -34.37 -1.35
CA PRO A 263 7.58 -33.77 -0.89
C PRO A 263 8.01 -32.50 -1.63
N LYS A 264 7.39 -32.19 -2.77
CA LYS A 264 7.69 -31.00 -3.58
C LYS A 264 6.48 -30.12 -3.85
N VAL A 265 5.29 -30.46 -3.39
CA VAL A 265 4.07 -29.70 -3.73
C VAL A 265 3.30 -29.42 -2.45
N ASN A 266 3.11 -28.14 -2.18
CA ASN A 266 2.45 -27.66 -0.97
C ASN A 266 1.27 -26.77 -1.36
N ALA A 267 0.21 -26.82 -0.56
CA ALA A 267 -0.86 -25.83 -0.58
C ALA A 267 -0.84 -25.05 0.74
N GLY A 268 -1.26 -23.80 0.69
CA GLY A 268 -1.31 -22.90 1.84
C GLY A 268 -2.61 -22.11 1.90
N LEU A 269 -2.98 -21.73 3.12
CA LEU A 269 -4.06 -20.79 3.41
C LEU A 269 -3.60 -19.89 4.54
N THR A 270 -3.82 -18.59 4.42
CA THR A 270 -3.62 -17.62 5.48
C THR A 270 -4.89 -16.82 5.69
N LEU A 271 -5.16 -16.46 6.95
CA LEU A 271 -6.16 -15.49 7.36
C LEU A 271 -5.46 -14.47 8.24
N ARG A 272 -5.29 -13.24 7.77
CA ARG A 272 -4.69 -12.15 8.53
C ARG A 272 -5.75 -11.20 9.06
N ASN A 273 -5.43 -10.51 10.14
CA ASN A 273 -6.31 -9.51 10.74
C ASN A 273 -7.71 -10.07 11.02
N VAL A 274 -7.83 -11.30 11.54
CA VAL A 274 -9.12 -12.02 11.69
C VAL A 274 -10.15 -11.23 12.49
N LEU A 275 -9.72 -10.38 13.43
CA LEU A 275 -10.62 -9.55 14.24
C LEU A 275 -11.05 -8.26 13.52
N GLY A 276 -10.29 -7.82 12.51
CA GLY A 276 -10.47 -6.55 11.81
C GLY A 276 -10.37 -5.31 12.70
N GLY A 277 -10.83 -4.17 12.20
CA GLY A 277 -10.97 -2.92 12.95
C GLY A 277 -11.30 -1.73 12.06
N ASP A 278 -11.96 -0.73 12.64
CA ASP A 278 -12.31 0.53 11.95
C ASP A 278 -11.63 1.68 12.66
N TYR A 279 -10.96 2.55 11.89
CA TYR A 279 -10.10 3.60 12.43
C TYR A 279 -10.37 4.91 11.70
N ASP A 280 -10.89 5.91 12.41
CA ASP A 280 -11.16 7.21 11.81
C ASP A 280 -9.88 8.06 11.76
N THR A 281 -9.77 8.91 10.74
CA THR A 281 -8.81 10.02 10.73
C THR A 281 -9.19 11.07 11.78
N ILE A 282 -8.34 12.05 11.98
CA ILE A 282 -8.77 13.30 12.61
C ILE A 282 -9.94 13.91 11.82
N ALA A 283 -10.76 14.70 12.52
CA ALA A 283 -11.83 15.44 11.87
C ALA A 283 -11.23 16.61 11.07
N PRO A 284 -11.52 16.76 9.76
CA PRO A 284 -10.91 17.82 8.94
C PRO A 284 -11.11 19.24 9.50
N GLY A 285 -12.21 19.49 10.22
CA GLY A 285 -12.47 20.74 10.93
C GLY A 285 -11.47 21.11 12.03
N THR A 286 -10.63 20.17 12.52
CA THR A 286 -9.54 20.48 13.47
C THR A 286 -8.31 21.05 12.78
N ILE A 287 -8.11 20.76 11.50
CA ILE A 287 -7.04 21.34 10.67
C ILE A 287 -7.39 22.76 10.29
N SER A 288 -8.61 22.97 9.78
CA SER A 288 -9.10 24.29 9.39
C SER A 288 -10.61 24.39 9.54
N PRO A 289 -11.14 25.51 10.08
CA PRO A 289 -12.57 25.79 10.10
C PRO A 289 -13.23 25.74 8.71
N ARG A 290 -12.45 25.90 7.62
CA ARG A 290 -12.94 25.77 6.24
C ARG A 290 -13.50 24.37 5.96
N TYR A 291 -12.95 23.34 6.61
CA TYR A 291 -13.34 21.94 6.41
C TYR A 291 -14.27 21.42 7.52
N ALA A 292 -14.90 22.30 8.29
CA ALA A 292 -15.76 21.90 9.42
C ALA A 292 -17.01 21.09 9.02
N ALA A 293 -17.36 21.06 7.74
CA ALA A 293 -18.45 20.26 7.19
C ALA A 293 -17.99 18.88 6.67
N ASP A 294 -16.68 18.65 6.54
CA ASP A 294 -16.11 17.40 6.06
C ASP A 294 -16.06 16.40 7.23
N GLU A 295 -16.49 15.16 6.97
CA GLU A 295 -16.46 14.08 7.96
C GLU A 295 -15.07 13.41 7.98
N PRO A 296 -14.64 12.84 9.12
CA PRO A 296 -13.46 11.99 9.17
C PRO A 296 -13.56 10.84 8.16
N LEU A 297 -12.43 10.51 7.52
CA LEU A 297 -12.34 9.31 6.70
C LEU A 297 -12.12 8.10 7.60
N ARG A 298 -12.74 6.97 7.25
CA ARG A 298 -12.62 5.71 8.00
C ARG A 298 -11.72 4.73 7.28
N TYR A 299 -10.65 4.28 7.92
CA TYR A 299 -9.84 3.17 7.46
C TYR A 299 -10.40 1.84 8.00
N GLU A 300 -10.73 0.91 7.10
CA GLU A 300 -11.23 -0.43 7.44
C GLU A 300 -10.09 -1.45 7.31
N LEU A 301 -9.59 -1.91 8.46
CA LEU A 301 -8.66 -3.02 8.56
C LEU A 301 -9.43 -4.33 8.39
N ASN A 302 -9.49 -4.85 7.17
CA ASN A 302 -10.26 -6.04 6.83
C ASN A 302 -9.51 -7.34 7.13
N PRO A 303 -10.22 -8.40 7.54
CA PRO A 303 -9.67 -9.75 7.50
C PRO A 303 -9.26 -10.13 6.08
N LYS A 304 -7.98 -10.47 5.89
CA LYS A 304 -7.42 -10.86 4.58
C LYS A 304 -7.25 -12.37 4.48
N ALA A 305 -7.92 -13.00 3.54
CA ALA A 305 -7.78 -14.42 3.25
C ALA A 305 -7.04 -14.66 1.95
N THR A 306 -6.00 -15.49 1.96
CA THR A 306 -5.23 -15.83 0.75
C THR A 306 -4.96 -17.33 0.68
N VAL A 307 -5.12 -17.91 -0.50
CA VAL A 307 -4.75 -19.30 -0.78
C VAL A 307 -3.56 -19.36 -1.72
N GLY A 308 -2.75 -20.41 -1.60
CA GLY A 308 -1.57 -20.57 -2.43
C GLY A 308 -1.28 -22.03 -2.76
N VAL A 309 -0.59 -22.25 -3.88
CA VAL A 309 0.01 -23.53 -4.25
C VAL A 309 1.44 -23.30 -4.71
N ALA A 310 2.34 -24.19 -4.32
CA ALA A 310 3.73 -24.10 -4.70
C ALA A 310 4.33 -25.45 -5.05
N TYR A 311 5.16 -25.46 -6.09
CA TYR A 311 6.12 -26.52 -6.36
C TYR A 311 7.49 -26.09 -5.83
N ASN A 312 8.09 -26.87 -4.93
CA ASN A 312 9.38 -26.64 -4.28
C ASN A 312 10.39 -27.71 -4.72
N GLY A 313 11.08 -27.48 -5.83
CA GLY A 313 12.20 -28.30 -6.29
C GLY A 313 13.54 -27.78 -5.76
N SER A 314 14.62 -28.55 -5.97
CA SER A 314 15.97 -28.14 -5.51
C SER A 314 16.57 -26.98 -6.31
N MET A 315 16.22 -26.87 -7.60
CA MET A 315 16.69 -25.79 -8.49
C MET A 315 15.58 -24.80 -8.84
N LEU A 316 14.32 -25.23 -8.81
CA LEU A 316 13.18 -24.45 -9.27
C LEU A 316 12.07 -24.49 -8.23
N THR A 317 11.61 -23.32 -7.84
CA THR A 317 10.36 -23.11 -7.13
C THR A 317 9.38 -22.38 -8.04
N LEU A 318 8.12 -22.82 -8.06
CA LEU A 318 7.02 -22.13 -8.72
C LEU A 318 5.91 -21.90 -7.70
N ALA A 319 5.27 -20.74 -7.75
CA ALA A 319 4.24 -20.37 -6.79
C ALA A 319 3.09 -19.63 -7.48
N ALA A 320 1.88 -19.87 -6.99
CA ALA A 320 0.69 -19.14 -7.38
C ALA A 320 -0.17 -18.89 -6.15
N ASP A 321 -0.51 -17.63 -5.91
CA ASP A 321 -1.33 -17.19 -4.77
C ASP A 321 -2.54 -16.38 -5.27
N LEU A 322 -3.66 -16.48 -4.56
CA LEU A 322 -4.91 -15.80 -4.86
C LEU A 322 -5.52 -15.24 -3.56
N ASP A 323 -5.73 -13.93 -3.52
CA ASP A 323 -6.49 -13.30 -2.45
C ASP A 323 -7.98 -13.62 -2.62
N LEU A 324 -8.60 -14.15 -1.58
CA LEU A 324 -10.03 -14.49 -1.54
C LEU A 324 -10.90 -13.32 -1.07
N THR A 325 -10.29 -12.32 -0.46
CA THR A 325 -10.92 -11.09 0.02
C THR A 325 -10.13 -9.89 -0.49
N GLU A 326 -10.80 -8.75 -0.57
CA GLU A 326 -10.17 -7.47 -0.88
C GLU A 326 -9.23 -7.01 0.24
N ASP A 327 -8.28 -6.15 -0.12
CA ASP A 327 -7.35 -5.55 0.82
C ASP A 327 -8.04 -4.56 1.79
N SER A 328 -7.30 -4.19 2.85
CA SER A 328 -7.73 -3.10 3.75
C SER A 328 -7.60 -1.75 3.04
N GLY A 329 -8.40 -0.76 3.45
CA GLY A 329 -8.41 0.55 2.82
C GLY A 329 -9.43 1.49 3.44
N PHE A 330 -9.48 2.73 2.97
CA PHE A 330 -10.51 3.66 3.41
C PHE A 330 -11.91 3.19 2.96
N ALA A 331 -12.95 3.53 3.73
CA ALA A 331 -14.34 3.21 3.44
C ALA A 331 -14.87 4.06 2.27
N GLY A 332 -15.63 3.45 1.37
CA GLY A 332 -16.16 4.11 0.16
C GLY A 332 -15.21 4.11 -1.04
N TYR A 333 -14.05 3.46 -0.89
CA TYR A 333 -12.99 3.40 -1.87
C TYR A 333 -12.80 1.99 -2.43
N ASP A 334 -12.43 1.90 -3.71
CA ASP A 334 -12.17 0.62 -4.34
C ASP A 334 -10.88 0.01 -3.77
N ARG A 335 -10.88 -1.32 -3.64
CA ARG A 335 -9.82 -2.08 -2.98
C ARG A 335 -9.30 -3.14 -3.91
N ALA A 336 -8.00 -3.36 -3.87
CA ALA A 336 -7.36 -4.34 -4.73
C ALA A 336 -7.60 -5.76 -4.22
N GLN A 337 -7.53 -6.70 -5.15
CA GLN A 337 -7.56 -8.13 -4.86
C GLN A 337 -6.66 -8.85 -5.84
N PHE A 338 -5.66 -9.58 -5.36
CA PHE A 338 -4.58 -10.03 -6.23
C PHE A 338 -4.60 -11.51 -6.60
N ALA A 339 -4.26 -11.77 -7.87
CA ALA A 339 -3.69 -13.03 -8.31
C ALA A 339 -2.19 -12.85 -8.55
N ARG A 340 -1.37 -13.78 -8.05
CA ARG A 340 0.09 -13.66 -8.05
C ARG A 340 0.73 -14.93 -8.59
N LEU A 341 1.77 -14.77 -9.41
CA LEU A 341 2.60 -15.85 -9.94
C LEU A 341 4.07 -15.55 -9.68
N GLY A 342 4.84 -16.57 -9.30
CA GLY A 342 6.25 -16.41 -8.96
C GLY A 342 7.08 -17.62 -9.34
N ALA A 343 8.35 -17.37 -9.69
CA ALA A 343 9.35 -18.39 -9.92
C ALA A 343 10.68 -18.02 -9.27
N GLU A 344 11.37 -19.00 -8.70
CA GLU A 344 12.71 -18.86 -8.12
C GLU A 344 13.62 -19.96 -8.69
N LEU A 345 14.76 -19.54 -9.26
CA LEU A 345 15.84 -20.41 -9.69
C LEU A 345 16.98 -20.35 -8.69
N ASN A 346 17.26 -21.47 -8.03
CA ASN A 346 18.33 -21.60 -7.05
C ASN A 346 19.57 -22.24 -7.68
N PHE A 347 20.72 -21.58 -7.52
CA PHE A 347 22.01 -21.97 -8.04
C PHE A 347 22.94 -22.42 -6.91
N TRP A 348 23.08 -23.74 -6.74
CA TRP A 348 23.98 -24.37 -5.77
C TRP A 348 23.83 -23.83 -4.32
N ASN A 349 22.63 -23.37 -3.94
CA ASN A 349 22.28 -22.84 -2.62
C ASN A 349 23.07 -21.59 -2.15
N TRP A 350 23.77 -20.90 -3.06
CA TRP A 350 24.47 -19.65 -2.74
C TRP A 350 23.98 -18.44 -3.55
N ALA A 351 23.19 -18.66 -4.59
CA ALA A 351 22.56 -17.60 -5.36
C ALA A 351 21.15 -18.01 -5.81
N ALA A 352 20.25 -17.04 -5.88
CA ALA A 352 18.93 -17.24 -6.47
C ALA A 352 18.54 -16.08 -7.38
N VAL A 353 17.82 -16.40 -8.45
CA VAL A 353 17.16 -15.43 -9.34
C VAL A 353 15.67 -15.66 -9.24
N ARG A 354 14.90 -14.59 -9.13
CA ARG A 354 13.45 -14.60 -8.97
C ARG A 354 12.80 -13.73 -10.02
N VAL A 355 11.65 -14.15 -10.47
CA VAL A 355 10.75 -13.37 -11.31
C VAL A 355 9.32 -13.59 -10.86
N GLY A 356 8.48 -12.58 -11.04
CA GLY A 356 7.08 -12.69 -10.69
C GLY A 356 6.18 -11.73 -11.44
N TYR A 357 4.89 -11.98 -11.28
CA TYR A 357 3.81 -11.18 -11.84
C TYR A 357 2.68 -11.07 -10.82
N ARG A 358 2.19 -9.85 -10.61
CA ARG A 358 1.08 -9.53 -9.73
C ARG A 358 -0.01 -8.86 -10.55
N HIS A 359 -1.20 -9.45 -10.54
CA HIS A 359 -2.37 -8.96 -11.24
C HIS A 359 -3.44 -8.53 -10.24
N ASP A 360 -3.89 -7.28 -10.33
CA ASP A 360 -5.06 -6.83 -9.58
C ASP A 360 -6.34 -7.21 -10.33
N MET A 361 -7.16 -8.04 -9.71
CA MET A 361 -8.41 -8.55 -10.27
C MET A 361 -9.53 -7.52 -10.21
N ASN A 362 -9.38 -6.48 -9.39
CA ASN A 362 -10.35 -5.39 -9.28
C ASN A 362 -9.98 -4.17 -10.15
N ASP A 363 -8.83 -4.20 -10.84
CA ASP A 363 -8.34 -3.11 -11.71
C ASP A 363 -8.13 -1.78 -10.97
N VAL A 364 -7.90 -1.89 -9.66
CA VAL A 364 -7.71 -0.77 -8.72
C VAL A 364 -6.26 -0.30 -8.77
N GLN A 365 -5.33 -1.24 -8.92
CA GLN A 365 -3.90 -1.03 -9.10
C GLN A 365 -3.39 -1.59 -10.42
N GLU A 366 -2.22 -1.09 -10.80
CA GLU A 366 -1.50 -1.58 -11.95
C GLU A 366 -1.00 -3.02 -11.79
N ASN A 367 -0.93 -3.70 -12.93
CA ASN A 367 -0.28 -5.00 -13.00
C ASN A 367 1.23 -4.82 -12.96
N VAL A 368 1.91 -5.64 -12.15
CA VAL A 368 3.33 -5.43 -11.85
C VAL A 368 4.13 -6.67 -12.22
N VAL A 369 5.23 -6.45 -12.94
CA VAL A 369 6.29 -7.45 -13.13
C VAL A 369 7.39 -7.22 -12.10
N THR A 370 7.96 -8.31 -11.59
CA THR A 370 8.99 -8.22 -10.56
C THR A 370 10.19 -9.10 -10.88
N ALA A 371 11.34 -8.69 -10.35
CA ALA A 371 12.59 -9.42 -10.43
C ALA A 371 13.31 -9.37 -9.08
N GLY A 372 14.04 -10.42 -8.75
CA GLY A 372 14.81 -10.47 -7.51
C GLY A 372 16.09 -11.28 -7.65
N LEU A 373 17.08 -10.91 -6.86
CA LEU A 373 18.35 -11.59 -6.72
C LEU A 373 18.59 -11.87 -5.23
N ALA A 374 19.13 -13.04 -4.93
CA ALA A 374 19.65 -13.32 -3.60
C ALA A 374 21.03 -13.96 -3.65
N PHE A 375 21.82 -13.68 -2.64
CA PHE A 375 23.15 -14.22 -2.44
C PHE A 375 23.27 -14.74 -1.00
N SER A 376 23.64 -16.01 -0.86
CA SER A 376 23.61 -16.75 0.41
C SER A 376 24.90 -17.55 0.67
N PRO A 377 26.03 -16.88 0.95
CA PRO A 377 27.30 -17.55 1.19
C PRO A 377 27.18 -18.51 2.39
N PHE A 378 27.59 -19.76 2.16
CA PHE A 378 27.57 -20.84 3.15
C PHE A 378 26.17 -21.20 3.67
N ASN A 379 25.09 -20.71 3.04
CA ASN A 379 23.71 -20.89 3.49
C ASN A 379 23.47 -20.37 4.94
N THR A 380 24.25 -19.39 5.37
CA THR A 380 24.17 -18.78 6.71
C THR A 380 23.72 -17.33 6.60
N PHE A 381 24.50 -16.51 5.89
CA PHE A 381 24.14 -15.12 5.61
C PHE A 381 23.38 -15.09 4.31
N HIS A 382 22.29 -14.34 4.25
CA HIS A 382 21.51 -14.16 3.03
C HIS A 382 21.25 -12.68 2.81
N PHE A 383 21.50 -12.22 1.60
CA PHE A 383 21.19 -10.87 1.14
C PHE A 383 20.25 -10.97 -0.04
N GLY A 384 19.15 -10.25 0.00
CA GLY A 384 18.18 -10.18 -1.09
C GLY A 384 18.01 -8.77 -1.59
N LEU A 385 17.86 -8.61 -2.89
CA LEU A 385 17.43 -7.38 -3.55
C LEU A 385 16.32 -7.73 -4.52
N SER A 386 15.24 -6.95 -4.52
CA SER A 386 14.14 -7.10 -5.47
C SER A 386 13.72 -5.75 -6.02
N SER A 387 13.11 -5.78 -7.20
CA SER A 387 12.51 -4.62 -7.84
C SER A 387 11.18 -4.99 -8.48
N SER A 388 10.28 -4.01 -8.56
CA SER A 388 8.99 -4.10 -9.22
C SER A 388 8.83 -2.95 -10.21
N TYR A 389 8.11 -3.20 -11.29
CA TYR A 389 7.82 -2.21 -12.33
C TYR A 389 6.47 -2.50 -13.00
N SER A 390 5.75 -1.44 -13.38
CA SER A 390 4.60 -1.46 -14.27
C SER A 390 4.76 -0.44 -15.40
N GLU A 391 4.05 -0.65 -16.51
CA GLU A 391 4.08 0.26 -17.67
C GLU A 391 3.60 1.67 -17.32
N ASN A 392 2.66 1.82 -16.39
CA ASN A 392 2.10 3.09 -15.95
C ASN A 392 2.80 3.57 -14.67
N ASN A 393 4.12 3.79 -14.72
CA ASN A 393 4.87 4.52 -13.69
C ASN A 393 4.68 4.04 -12.22
N THR A 394 4.46 2.74 -12.04
CA THR A 394 4.61 2.06 -10.75
C THR A 394 5.99 1.44 -10.66
N ALA A 395 6.74 1.74 -9.59
CA ALA A 395 8.05 1.17 -9.37
C ALA A 395 8.31 0.91 -7.89
N GLY A 396 9.05 -0.16 -7.60
CA GLY A 396 9.44 -0.48 -6.24
C GLY A 396 10.79 -1.17 -6.14
N VAL A 397 11.37 -1.10 -4.96
CA VAL A 397 12.63 -1.74 -4.60
C VAL A 397 12.52 -2.36 -3.21
N GLY A 398 13.27 -3.43 -2.97
CA GLY A 398 13.34 -4.05 -1.66
C GLY A 398 14.71 -4.64 -1.38
N ALA A 399 15.17 -4.54 -0.13
CA ALA A 399 16.44 -5.09 0.33
C ALA A 399 16.27 -5.80 1.69
N GLU A 400 16.86 -6.99 1.81
CA GLU A 400 16.74 -7.80 3.03
C GLU A 400 18.08 -8.42 3.44
N PHE A 401 18.21 -8.63 4.74
CA PHE A 401 19.25 -9.48 5.33
C PHE A 401 18.61 -10.63 6.10
N LYS A 402 19.23 -11.82 6.02
CA LYS A 402 18.86 -12.99 6.83
C LYS A 402 20.08 -13.70 7.38
N LEU A 403 19.90 -14.31 8.53
CA LEU A 403 20.87 -15.16 9.20
C LEU A 403 20.20 -16.47 9.60
N THR A 404 20.76 -17.60 9.18
CA THR A 404 20.27 -18.94 9.54
C THR A 404 21.42 -19.75 10.12
N LEU A 405 21.23 -20.33 11.31
CA LEU A 405 22.26 -21.10 12.05
C LEU A 405 21.80 -22.48 12.47
#